data_AF-F4SB76-F1
#
_entry.id   AF-F4SB76-F1
#
_cell.length_a   1.000
_cell.length_b   1.000
_cell.length_c   1.000
_cell.angle_alpha   90.00
_cell.angle_beta   90.00
_cell.angle_gamma   90.00
#
_symmetry.space_group_name_H-M   'P 1'
#
loop_
_entity.id
_entity.type
_entity.pdbx_description
1 polymer ?
#
loop_
_entity_poly.entity_id
_entity_poly.type
_entity_poly.pdbx_seq_one_letter_code
_entity_poly.pdbx_strand_id
1 'polypeptide(L)'
;MTSAQPFQTHLVPLLVHCSAGVGRTGTLIAIASCMRRINLLRKSCSGFGALTPQQKAARLSDQSQLGQVGLPGVRLPSLPSGLDHDLVARTVDHLREQRVCMVQTDSQLAYIYKAVASVLGSVIYQM
;
A
#
# COMPACT_ATOMS: atom_id res chain seq x y z
N MET A 1 13.94 35.35 22.82
CA MET A 1 13.23 34.13 23.30
C MET A 1 12.45 33.55 22.13
N THR A 2 13.12 32.85 21.22
CA THR A 2 12.51 32.15 20.08
C THR A 2 12.22 30.72 20.50
N SER A 3 10.97 30.44 20.86
CA SER A 3 10.52 29.08 21.16
C SER A 3 10.64 28.24 19.89
N ALA A 4 11.58 27.30 19.86
CA ALA A 4 11.69 26.31 18.79
C ALA A 4 10.40 25.47 18.76
N GLN A 5 9.57 25.68 17.76
CA GLN A 5 8.41 24.82 17.52
C GLN A 5 8.92 23.44 17.08
N PRO A 6 8.39 22.33 17.62
CA PRO A 6 8.82 21.01 17.22
C PRO A 6 8.55 20.81 15.72
N PHE A 7 9.58 20.37 14.97
CA PHE A 7 9.46 20.03 13.56
C PHE A 7 8.43 18.90 13.43
N GLN A 8 7.22 19.23 12.99
CA GLN A 8 6.17 18.27 12.71
C GLN A 8 6.69 17.29 11.66
N THR A 9 7.02 16.06 12.05
CA THR A 9 7.46 15.02 11.11
C THR A 9 6.25 14.53 10.32
N HIS A 10 5.79 15.36 9.39
CA HIS A 10 4.79 14.98 8.41
C HIS A 10 5.33 13.76 7.66
N LEU A 11 4.53 12.70 7.55
CA LEU A 11 4.96 11.52 6.82
C LEU A 11 5.14 11.89 5.35
N VAL A 12 6.40 12.01 4.93
CA VAL A 12 6.75 12.38 3.58
C VAL A 12 6.49 11.20 2.63
N PRO A 13 5.91 11.42 1.45
CA PRO A 13 5.79 10.37 0.44
C PRO A 13 7.16 9.81 0.05
N LEU A 14 7.26 8.49 -0.06
CA LEU A 14 8.47 7.85 -0.56
C LEU A 14 8.49 7.92 -2.08
N LEU A 15 9.53 8.54 -2.65
CA LEU A 15 9.76 8.55 -4.09
C LEU A 15 10.28 7.18 -4.54
N VAL A 16 9.55 6.54 -5.45
CA VAL A 16 9.95 5.27 -6.07
C VAL A 16 9.91 5.44 -7.58
N HIS A 17 11.02 5.16 -8.26
CA HIS A 17 11.05 5.19 -9.72
C HIS A 17 11.81 4.00 -10.29
N CYS A 18 11.60 3.76 -11.59
CA CYS A 18 12.45 2.89 -12.38
C CYS A 18 12.86 3.65 -13.65
N SER A 19 12.29 3.30 -14.80
CA SER A 19 12.29 4.11 -16.03
C SER A 19 10.91 4.77 -16.18
N ALA A 20 9.95 4.16 -16.89
CA ALA A 20 8.57 4.67 -17.04
C ALA A 20 7.77 4.83 -15.72
N GLY A 21 8.26 4.26 -14.62
CA GLY A 21 7.65 4.41 -13.29
C GLY A 21 6.33 3.65 -13.12
N VAL A 22 6.15 2.51 -13.80
CA VAL A 22 4.91 1.71 -13.75
C VAL A 22 5.13 0.22 -13.50
N GLY A 23 6.09 -0.42 -14.16
CA GLY A 23 6.37 -1.87 -14.01
C GLY A 23 6.99 -2.21 -12.65
N ARG A 24 8.33 -2.15 -12.53
CA ARG A 24 9.04 -2.44 -11.27
C ARG A 24 8.62 -1.52 -10.11
N THR A 25 8.31 -0.26 -10.41
CA THR A 25 7.77 0.71 -9.43
C THR A 25 6.44 0.21 -8.87
N GLY A 26 5.50 -0.18 -9.73
CA GLY A 26 4.22 -0.74 -9.31
C GLY A 26 4.38 -2.03 -8.51
N THR A 27 5.31 -2.91 -8.92
CA THR A 27 5.62 -4.15 -8.19
C THR A 27 6.04 -3.87 -6.75
N LEU A 28 6.97 -2.93 -6.54
CA LEU A 28 7.46 -2.59 -5.20
C LEU A 28 6.36 -1.95 -4.35
N ILE A 29 5.61 -1.00 -4.92
CA ILE A 29 4.50 -0.33 -4.21
C ILE A 29 3.39 -1.33 -3.85
N ALA A 30 3.06 -2.26 -4.75
CA ALA A 30 2.06 -3.30 -4.50
C ALA A 30 2.49 -4.21 -3.34
N ILE A 31 3.73 -4.72 -3.35
CA ILE A 31 4.25 -5.56 -2.27
C ILE A 31 4.22 -4.81 -0.94
N ALA A 32 4.72 -3.58 -0.89
CA ALA A 32 4.72 -2.77 0.32
C ALA A 32 3.29 -2.50 0.84
N SER A 33 2.34 -2.27 -0.07
CA SER A 33 0.93 -2.05 0.28
C SER A 33 0.27 -3.32 0.83
N CYS A 34 0.52 -4.48 0.20
CA CYS A 34 0.06 -5.78 0.69
C CYS A 34 0.65 -6.11 2.07
N MET A 35 1.95 -5.94 2.25
CA MET A 35 2.63 -6.19 3.54
C MET A 35 2.11 -5.29 4.66
N ARG A 36 1.76 -4.03 4.35
CA ARG A 36 1.10 -3.11 5.30
C ARG A 36 -0.27 -3.62 5.71
N ARG A 37 -1.07 -4.14 4.76
CA ARG A 37 -2.41 -4.71 5.02
C ARG A 37 -2.34 -6.00 5.84
N ILE A 38 -1.30 -6.81 5.65
CA ILE A 38 -1.02 -8.03 6.43
C ILE A 38 -0.45 -7.69 7.83
N ASN A 39 -0.34 -6.41 8.20
CA ASN A 39 0.17 -5.90 9.49
C ASN A 39 1.65 -6.19 9.78
N LEU A 40 2.44 -6.66 8.82
CA LEU A 40 3.86 -6.90 9.05
C LEU A 40 4.69 -5.63 9.09
N LEU A 41 4.30 -4.62 8.32
CA LEU A 41 4.90 -3.28 8.39
C LEU A 41 4.30 -2.44 9.53
N ARG A 42 3.44 -3.00 10.39
CA ARG A 42 2.89 -2.27 11.55
C ARG A 42 3.96 -2.08 12.64
N LYS A 43 5.02 -2.91 12.64
CA LYS A 43 6.20 -2.76 13.50
C LYS A 43 7.31 -2.03 12.73
N SER A 44 7.40 -0.71 12.91
CA SER A 44 8.64 0.11 12.85
C SER A 44 8.35 1.63 12.78
N CYS A 45 7.41 2.12 13.57
CA CYS A 45 7.39 3.53 13.95
C CYS A 45 7.46 3.62 15.48
N SER A 46 8.49 3.02 16.05
CA SER A 46 8.83 3.14 17.48
C SER A 46 10.04 4.05 17.71
N GLY A 47 10.67 4.56 16.64
CA GLY A 47 11.80 5.51 16.70
C GLY A 47 11.50 6.89 16.11
N PHE A 48 10.30 7.10 15.55
CA PHE A 48 9.81 8.38 15.05
C PHE A 48 8.39 8.56 15.61
N GLY A 49 8.27 9.38 16.65
CA GLY A 49 7.02 9.88 17.25
C GLY A 49 5.86 8.90 17.35
N ALA A 50 5.61 8.34 18.54
CA ALA A 50 4.37 7.62 18.83
C ALA A 50 3.17 8.47 18.37
N LEU A 51 2.44 8.00 17.36
CA LEU A 51 1.23 8.67 16.89
C LEU A 51 0.25 8.75 18.07
N THR A 52 -0.28 9.95 18.28
CA THR A 52 -1.35 10.15 19.26
C THR A 52 -2.54 9.23 18.92
N PRO A 53 -3.31 8.76 19.92
CA PRO A 53 -4.49 7.93 19.69
C PRO A 53 -5.46 8.52 18.65
N GLN A 54 -5.49 9.86 18.54
CA GLN A 54 -6.33 10.61 17.62
C GLN A 54 -5.89 10.50 16.14
N GLN A 55 -4.57 10.50 15.87
CA GLN A 55 -4.02 10.30 14.51
C GLN A 55 -4.14 8.85 14.04
N LYS A 56 -4.18 7.90 15.00
CA LYS A 56 -4.41 6.47 14.74
C LYS A 56 -5.85 6.20 14.29
N ALA A 57 -6.83 6.88 14.88
CA ALA A 57 -8.24 6.78 14.50
C ALA A 57 -8.50 7.31 13.09
N ALA A 58 -7.94 8.49 12.73
CA ALA A 58 -8.08 9.07 11.40
C ALA A 58 -7.52 8.15 10.28
N ARG A 59 -6.42 7.43 10.55
CA ARG A 59 -5.85 6.46 9.59
C ARG A 59 -6.61 5.14 9.48
N LEU A 60 -7.32 4.70 10.53
CA LEU A 60 -8.17 3.51 10.47
C LEU A 60 -9.43 3.76 9.66
N SER A 61 -9.98 4.97 9.69
CA SER A 61 -11.08 5.41 8.81
C SER A 61 -10.65 5.68 7.36
N ASP A 62 -9.37 6.02 7.12
CA ASP A 62 -8.81 6.25 5.78
C ASP A 62 -8.42 4.92 5.08
N GLN A 63 -8.15 3.86 5.85
CA GLN A 63 -7.82 2.53 5.33
C GLN A 63 -8.98 1.82 4.63
N SER A 64 -10.23 2.13 4.99
CA SER A 64 -11.42 1.65 4.26
C SER A 64 -11.68 2.45 2.97
N GLN A 65 -10.97 3.56 2.75
CA GLN A 65 -11.15 4.48 1.63
C GLN A 65 -10.05 4.46 0.55
N LEU A 66 -9.23 3.39 0.47
CA LEU A 66 -8.55 3.09 -0.79
C LEU A 66 -9.57 2.90 -1.94
N GLY A 67 -10.86 2.75 -1.66
CA GLY A 67 -11.92 2.75 -2.67
C GLY A 67 -12.34 4.12 -3.23
N GLN A 68 -11.91 5.29 -2.69
CA GLN A 68 -12.59 6.56 -3.03
C GLN A 68 -11.72 7.77 -3.42
N VAL A 69 -10.40 7.70 -3.42
CA VAL A 69 -9.58 8.84 -3.92
C VAL A 69 -9.29 8.69 -5.42
N GLY A 70 -10.29 8.90 -6.25
CA GLY A 70 -10.16 8.87 -7.72
C GLY A 70 -11.13 9.87 -8.29
N LEU A 71 -10.74 10.57 -9.36
CA LEU A 71 -11.58 11.59 -9.99
C LEU A 71 -13.01 11.02 -10.19
N PRO A 72 -14.07 11.78 -9.83
CA PRO A 72 -15.43 11.34 -10.06
C PRO A 72 -15.61 11.12 -11.58
N GLY A 73 -15.73 9.86 -12.00
CA GLY A 73 -16.11 9.49 -13.37
C GLY A 73 -15.27 8.43 -14.08
N VAL A 74 -14.08 8.06 -13.62
CA VAL A 74 -13.28 7.00 -14.27
C VAL A 74 -12.74 6.02 -13.23
N ARG A 75 -13.53 4.99 -12.94
CA ARG A 75 -13.10 3.82 -12.15
C ARG A 75 -12.84 2.66 -13.10
N LEU A 76 -11.89 1.82 -12.73
CA LEU A 76 -11.72 0.55 -13.42
C LEU A 76 -12.98 -0.31 -13.18
N PRO A 77 -13.39 -1.17 -14.12
CA PRO A 77 -14.41 -2.16 -13.84
C PRO A 77 -14.07 -2.95 -12.59
N SER A 78 -15.09 -3.28 -11.79
CA SER A 78 -14.90 -4.13 -10.62
C SER A 78 -14.31 -5.47 -11.03
N LEU A 79 -13.41 -6.00 -10.19
CA LEU A 79 -12.86 -7.34 -10.33
C LEU A 79 -13.97 -8.38 -10.51
N PRO A 80 -13.72 -9.46 -11.27
CA PRO A 80 -14.61 -10.61 -11.32
C PRO A 80 -14.91 -11.15 -9.91
N SER A 81 -16.10 -11.71 -9.71
CA SER A 81 -16.56 -12.20 -8.41
C SER A 81 -15.66 -13.25 -7.76
N GLY A 82 -14.83 -13.97 -8.52
CA GLY A 82 -13.85 -14.91 -7.97
C GLY A 82 -12.56 -14.25 -7.43
N LEU A 83 -12.35 -12.98 -7.73
CA LEU A 83 -11.15 -12.21 -7.37
C LEU A 83 -11.47 -11.03 -6.45
N ASP A 84 -12.72 -10.92 -6.02
CA ASP A 84 -13.12 -9.86 -5.13
C ASP A 84 -12.28 -9.94 -3.85
N HIS A 85 -12.17 -11.07 -3.17
CA HIS A 85 -11.39 -11.18 -1.95
C HIS A 85 -9.86 -11.22 -2.16
N ASP A 86 -9.37 -11.15 -3.40
CA ASP A 86 -7.93 -11.20 -3.68
C ASP A 86 -7.24 -9.89 -3.28
N LEU A 87 -6.37 -9.98 -2.27
CA LEU A 87 -5.57 -8.87 -1.76
C LEU A 87 -4.68 -8.25 -2.83
N VAL A 88 -4.00 -9.09 -3.62
CA VAL A 88 -3.04 -8.65 -4.64
C VAL A 88 -3.80 -8.00 -5.79
N ALA A 89 -4.85 -8.65 -6.30
CA ALA A 89 -5.63 -8.12 -7.41
C ALA A 89 -6.26 -6.76 -7.07
N ARG A 90 -6.94 -6.65 -5.91
CA ARG A 90 -7.49 -5.37 -5.43
C ARG A 90 -6.42 -4.28 -5.29
N THR A 91 -5.24 -4.64 -4.81
CA THR A 91 -4.14 -3.68 -4.61
C THR A 91 -3.60 -3.19 -5.96
N VAL A 92 -3.40 -4.08 -6.93
CA VAL A 92 -2.93 -3.71 -8.27
C VAL A 92 -3.94 -2.86 -9.01
N ASP A 93 -5.23 -3.21 -8.95
CA ASP A 93 -6.30 -2.39 -9.56
C ASP A 93 -6.36 -1.00 -8.95
N HIS A 94 -6.27 -0.90 -7.62
CA HIS A 94 -6.18 0.39 -6.96
C HIS A 94 -4.97 1.22 -7.44
N LEU A 95 -3.80 0.59 -7.61
CA LEU A 95 -2.64 1.29 -8.16
C LEU A 95 -2.85 1.74 -9.61
N ARG A 96 -3.57 0.95 -10.41
CA ARG A 96 -3.90 1.28 -11.80
C ARG A 96 -4.93 2.39 -11.91
N GLU A 97 -5.82 2.54 -10.94
CA GLU A 97 -6.71 3.70 -10.83
C GLU A 97 -5.93 5.01 -10.57
N GLN A 98 -4.86 4.95 -9.76
CA GLN A 98 -4.04 6.12 -9.46
C GLN A 98 -3.04 6.45 -10.59
N ARG A 99 -2.50 5.42 -11.24
CA ARG A 99 -1.54 5.54 -12.34
C ARG A 99 -1.66 4.33 -13.26
N VAL A 100 -2.10 4.59 -14.50
CA VAL A 100 -2.30 3.53 -15.50
C VAL A 100 -1.05 2.66 -15.70
N CYS A 101 -1.26 1.39 -16.06
CA CYS A 101 -0.21 0.41 -16.35
C CYS A 101 0.70 0.01 -15.18
N MET A 102 0.37 0.37 -13.93
CA MET A 102 1.06 -0.18 -12.76
C MET A 102 1.07 -1.71 -12.80
N VAL A 103 2.25 -2.31 -12.57
CA VAL A 103 2.51 -3.75 -12.74
C VAL A 103 2.23 -4.19 -14.19
N GLN A 104 3.27 -4.18 -15.02
CA GLN A 104 3.15 -4.22 -16.47
C GLN A 104 3.14 -5.64 -17.05
N THR A 105 3.78 -6.60 -16.39
CA THR A 105 3.96 -7.97 -16.93
C THR A 105 3.43 -9.04 -16.00
N ASP A 106 3.05 -10.19 -16.56
CA ASP A 106 2.55 -11.34 -15.79
C ASP A 106 3.59 -11.85 -14.80
N SER A 107 4.88 -11.85 -15.17
CA SER A 107 5.96 -12.24 -14.25
C SER A 107 6.07 -11.30 -13.05
N GLN A 108 5.81 -10.00 -13.23
CA GLN A 108 5.77 -9.04 -12.13
C GLN A 108 4.58 -9.32 -11.21
N LEU A 109 3.41 -9.62 -11.78
CA LEU A 109 2.23 -9.98 -11.01
C LEU A 109 2.45 -11.28 -10.21
N ALA A 110 2.94 -12.34 -10.88
CA ALA A 110 3.30 -13.61 -10.26
C ALA A 110 4.33 -13.43 -9.14
N TYR A 111 5.30 -12.53 -9.31
CA TYR A 111 6.27 -12.20 -8.28
C TYR A 111 5.61 -11.57 -7.05
N ILE A 112 4.62 -10.69 -7.21
CA ILE A 112 3.87 -10.11 -6.09
C ILE A 112 3.13 -11.22 -5.31
N TYR A 113 2.44 -12.12 -6.02
CA TYR A 113 1.78 -13.26 -5.39
C TYR A 113 2.76 -14.14 -4.62
N LYS A 114 3.91 -14.48 -5.22
CA LYS A 114 4.95 -15.27 -4.56
C LYS A 114 5.48 -14.58 -3.31
N ALA A 115 5.73 -13.27 -3.36
CA ALA A 115 6.21 -12.50 -2.22
C ALA A 115 5.17 -12.47 -1.09
N VAL A 116 3.91 -12.20 -1.41
CA VAL A 116 2.82 -12.18 -0.43
C VAL A 116 2.59 -13.57 0.18
N ALA A 117 2.59 -14.63 -0.62
CA ALA A 117 2.44 -16.00 -0.15
C ALA A 117 3.60 -16.43 0.76
N SER A 118 4.84 -16.09 0.40
CA SER A 118 6.02 -16.34 1.23
C SER A 118 5.87 -15.69 2.61
N VAL A 119 5.36 -14.46 2.63
CA VAL A 119 5.16 -13.68 3.83
C VAL A 119 4.04 -14.26 4.70
N LEU A 120 2.90 -14.62 4.11
CA LEU A 120 1.80 -15.27 4.82
C LEU A 120 2.21 -16.64 5.38
N GLY A 121 2.99 -17.41 4.63
CA GLY A 121 3.59 -18.65 5.11
C GLY A 121 4.46 -18.40 6.35
N SER A 122 5.35 -17.41 6.32
CA SER A 122 6.15 -17.06 7.49
C SER A 122 5.31 -16.63 8.71
N VAL A 123 4.15 -15.99 8.51
CA VAL A 123 3.26 -15.63 9.62
C VAL A 123 2.54 -16.85 10.19
N ILE A 124 2.05 -17.75 9.33
CA ILE A 124 1.30 -18.94 9.74
C ILE A 124 2.22 -19.96 10.43
N TYR A 125 3.43 -20.19 9.89
CA TYR A 125 4.39 -21.15 10.45
C TYR A 125 5.22 -20.61 11.63
N GLN A 126 5.00 -19.36 12.07
CA GLN A 126 5.61 -18.80 13.30
C GLN A 126 4.62 -18.63 14.46
N MET A 127 3.37 -19.10 14.31
CA MET A 127 2.45 -19.33 15.44
C MET A 127 2.43 -20.81 15.82
#